data_AF-A0A2V5NHY9-F1
#
_entry.id   AF-A0A2V5NHY9-F1
#
_cell.length_a   1.000
_cell.length_b   1.000
_cell.length_c   1.000
_cell.angle_alpha   90.00
_cell.angle_beta   90.00
_cell.angle_gamma   90.00
#
_symmetry.space_group_name_H-M   'P 1'
#
loop_
_entity.id
_entity.type
_entity.pdbx_description
1 polymer ?
#
loop_
_entity_poly.entity_id
_entity_poly.type
_entity_poly.pdbx_seq_one_letter_code
_entity_poly.pdbx_strand_id
1 'polypeptide(L)'
;MNDNPHPAGKISVHGNGVGTPSPDAVEKRAREIALIAERDPDEFTDADWAQARRELLGTQMSNAPEETDDNAEVVEEWNVVASSAGHRAPRVEDEENVGEHLVEDGIQEAAHDQMVEARKEELEQEG
;
A
#
# COMPACT_ATOMS: atom_id res chain seq x y z
N MET A 1 -3.18 -7.10 14.21
CA MET A 1 -3.98 -6.53 13.11
C MET A 1 -3.27 -5.27 12.66
N ASN A 2 -2.94 -5.14 11.38
CA ASN A 2 -2.36 -3.92 10.82
C ASN A 2 -3.53 -3.08 10.30
N ASP A 3 -4.10 -2.26 11.18
CA ASP A 3 -5.19 -1.35 10.85
C ASP A 3 -4.58 -0.09 10.22
N ASN A 4 -4.19 -0.18 8.95
CA ASN A 4 -3.91 1.02 8.17
C ASN A 4 -5.09 1.26 7.20
N PRO A 5 -6.14 1.96 7.64
CA PRO A 5 -7.21 2.36 6.74
C PRO A 5 -6.62 3.40 5.80
N HIS A 6 -6.13 2.99 4.64
CA HIS A 6 -5.78 3.95 3.61
C HIS A 6 -7.09 4.55 3.09
N PRO A 7 -7.37 5.84 3.33
CA PRO A 7 -8.56 6.46 2.79
C PRO A 7 -8.37 6.58 1.27
N ALA A 8 -9.09 5.76 0.51
CA ALA A 8 -9.06 5.81 -0.94
C ALA A 8 -9.46 7.24 -1.39
N GLY A 9 -8.52 7.97 -2.00
CA GLY A 9 -8.77 9.27 -2.61
C GLY A 9 -8.21 10.51 -1.91
N LYS A 10 -7.54 10.41 -0.75
CA LYS A 10 -6.90 11.58 -0.10
C LYS A 10 -5.50 11.83 -0.68
N ILE A 11 -5.20 13.09 -1.03
CA ILE A 11 -3.88 13.53 -1.50
C ILE A 11 -3.16 14.17 -0.31
N SER A 12 -2.20 13.45 0.26
CA SER A 12 -1.44 13.93 1.40
C SER A 12 -0.07 14.47 0.98
N VAL A 13 0.32 15.65 1.48
CA VAL A 13 1.61 16.30 1.13
C VAL A 13 2.78 15.63 1.85
N HIS A 14 2.58 15.26 3.12
CA HIS A 14 3.58 14.57 3.94
C HIS A 14 3.27 13.07 4.12
N GLY A 15 2.24 12.56 3.44
CA GLY A 15 1.93 11.15 3.41
C GLY A 15 3.06 10.34 2.79
N ASN A 16 3.31 9.15 3.33
CA ASN A 16 4.12 8.16 2.65
C ASN A 16 3.38 7.77 1.37
N GLY A 17 3.75 8.37 0.24
CA GLY A 17 3.10 8.14 -1.05
C GLY A 17 3.13 6.67 -1.48
N VAL A 18 2.39 6.33 -2.54
CA VAL A 18 2.41 5.00 -3.19
C VAL A 18 3.69 4.83 -4.02
N GLY A 19 4.84 5.09 -3.40
CA GLY A 19 6.17 5.06 -4.00
C GLY A 19 7.01 3.89 -3.50
N THR A 20 8.28 3.85 -3.93
CA THR A 20 9.27 2.90 -3.41
C THR A 20 9.37 3.02 -1.89
N PRO A 21 9.30 1.92 -1.12
CA PRO A 21 9.42 1.94 0.34
C PRO A 21 10.69 2.66 0.79
N SER A 22 10.58 3.49 1.83
CA SER A 22 11.75 4.13 2.44
C SER A 22 12.70 3.08 3.02
N PRO A 23 14.02 3.34 3.09
CA PRO A 23 14.99 2.44 3.74
C PRO A 23 14.57 2.06 5.17
N ASP A 24 14.07 3.01 5.95
CA ASP A 24 13.63 2.77 7.33
C ASP A 24 12.41 1.82 7.39
N ALA A 25 11.49 1.92 6.44
CA ALA A 25 10.35 1.01 6.34
C ALA A 25 10.81 -0.42 6.01
N VAL A 26 11.80 -0.55 5.12
CA VAL A 26 12.44 -1.83 4.79
C VAL A 26 13.18 -2.40 6.00
N GLU A 27 13.94 -1.59 6.72
CA GLU A 27 14.65 -2.01 7.92
C GLU A 27 13.68 -2.51 8.99
N LYS A 28 12.65 -1.73 9.29
CA LYS A 28 11.61 -2.11 10.27
C LYS A 28 11.00 -3.46 9.92
N ARG A 29 10.73 -3.70 8.63
CA ARG A 29 10.21 -4.98 8.15
C ARG A 29 11.25 -6.10 8.22
N ALA A 30 12.52 -5.84 7.94
CA ALA A 30 13.60 -6.82 8.05
C ALA A 30 13.80 -7.29 9.50
N ARG A 31 13.77 -6.36 10.46
CA ARG A 31 13.80 -6.65 11.90
C ARG A 31 12.61 -7.53 12.32
N GLU A 32 11.42 -7.22 11.80
CA GLU A 32 10.22 -8.02 12.04
C GLU A 32 10.35 -9.44 11.48
N ILE A 33 10.92 -9.60 10.28
CA ILE A 33 11.18 -10.92 9.69
C ILE A 33 12.17 -11.72 10.55
N ALA A 34 13.24 -11.08 11.04
CA ALA A 34 14.20 -11.73 11.94
C ALA A 34 13.51 -12.18 13.24
N LEU A 35 12.65 -11.34 13.82
CA LEU A 35 11.86 -11.68 15.00
C LEU A 35 10.90 -12.86 14.76
N ILE A 36 10.21 -12.89 13.61
CA ILE A 36 9.32 -14.00 13.22
C ILE A 36 10.11 -15.31 13.06
N ALA A 37 11.35 -15.21 12.61
CA ALA A 37 12.28 -16.34 12.51
C ALA A 37 12.96 -16.71 13.85
N GLU A 38 12.47 -16.18 14.98
CA GLU A 38 13.01 -16.40 16.33
C GLU A 38 14.49 -16.00 16.48
N ARG A 39 14.95 -15.04 15.67
CA ARG A 39 16.30 -14.44 15.75
C ARG A 39 16.25 -13.08 16.41
N ASP A 40 17.42 -12.59 16.81
CA ASP A 40 17.57 -11.23 17.32
C ASP A 40 17.19 -10.22 16.22
N PRO A 41 16.25 -9.28 16.48
CA PRO A 41 15.84 -8.28 15.50
C PRO A 41 16.96 -7.34 15.07
N ASP A 42 17.95 -7.08 15.94
CA ASP A 42 19.10 -6.22 15.64
C ASP A 42 20.16 -6.96 14.78
N GLU A 43 20.04 -8.29 14.66
CA GLU A 43 20.89 -9.15 13.81
C GLU A 43 20.15 -9.61 12.53
N PHE A 44 19.32 -8.75 11.95
CA PHE A 44 18.69 -9.04 10.66
C PHE A 44 19.75 -9.19 9.55
N THR A 45 19.50 -10.11 8.63
CA THR A 45 20.44 -10.46 7.54
C THR A 45 20.08 -9.76 6.24
N ASP A 46 21.01 -9.76 5.28
CA ASP A 46 20.75 -9.28 3.91
C ASP A 46 19.56 -10.01 3.25
N ALA A 47 19.31 -11.26 3.62
CA ALA A 47 18.17 -12.03 3.15
C ALA A 47 16.83 -11.47 3.69
N ASP A 48 16.81 -11.07 4.96
CA ASP A 48 15.64 -10.44 5.60
C ASP A 48 15.36 -9.08 4.97
N TRP A 49 16.41 -8.31 4.69
CA TRP A 49 16.31 -7.03 3.98
C TRP A 49 15.75 -7.19 2.56
N ALA A 50 16.26 -8.15 1.80
CA ALA A 50 15.78 -8.43 0.44
C ALA A 50 14.31 -8.91 0.46
N GLN A 51 13.92 -9.72 1.44
CA GLN A 51 12.54 -10.13 1.63
C GLN A 51 11.64 -8.95 1.99
N ALA A 52 12.03 -8.14 2.97
CA ALA A 52 11.32 -6.92 3.36
C ALA A 52 11.08 -5.99 2.16
N ARG A 53 12.09 -5.79 1.31
CA ARG A 53 11.94 -5.03 0.06
C ARG A 53 10.89 -5.65 -0.85
N ARG A 54 10.95 -6.96 -1.12
CA ARG A 54 9.98 -7.63 -2.01
C ARG A 54 8.54 -7.52 -1.51
N GLU A 55 8.34 -7.66 -0.21
CA GLU A 55 7.03 -7.56 0.42
C GLU A 55 6.47 -6.12 0.34
N LEU A 56 7.28 -5.12 0.66
CA LEU A 56 6.84 -3.71 0.67
C LEU A 56 6.71 -3.11 -0.73
N LEU A 57 7.54 -3.51 -1.69
CA LEU A 57 7.40 -3.11 -3.09
C LEU A 57 6.21 -3.79 -3.78
N GLY A 58 5.60 -4.80 -3.16
CA GLY A 58 4.54 -5.60 -3.78
C GLY A 58 5.08 -6.28 -5.03
N THR A 59 6.03 -7.21 -4.88
CA THR A 59 6.47 -8.00 -6.03
C THR A 59 5.31 -8.90 -6.47
N GLN A 60 4.72 -8.50 -7.61
CA GLN A 60 4.06 -9.34 -8.59
C GLN A 60 5.03 -10.43 -9.05
N MET A 61 5.33 -11.40 -8.21
CA MET A 61 5.57 -12.74 -8.71
C MET A 61 4.18 -13.34 -8.89
N SER A 62 3.44 -12.81 -9.85
CA SER A 62 2.65 -13.67 -10.70
C SER A 62 3.66 -14.63 -11.30
N ASN A 63 3.95 -15.71 -10.57
CA ASN A 63 4.52 -16.90 -11.17
C ASN A 63 3.38 -17.41 -12.07
N ALA A 64 3.15 -16.72 -13.19
CA ALA A 64 2.46 -17.35 -14.29
C ALA A 64 3.28 -18.63 -14.51
N PRO A 65 2.66 -19.81 -14.37
CA PRO A 65 3.38 -21.06 -14.50
C PRO A 65 4.18 -21.01 -15.81
N GLU A 66 5.40 -21.53 -15.80
CA GLU A 66 6.17 -21.67 -17.04
C GLU A 66 5.31 -22.37 -18.08
N GLU A 67 5.39 -21.91 -19.33
CA GLU A 67 4.64 -22.52 -20.43
C GLU A 67 5.19 -23.94 -20.65
N THR A 68 4.44 -24.95 -20.20
CA THR A 68 4.71 -26.37 -20.48
C THR A 68 3.75 -26.87 -21.55
N ASP A 69 4.06 -27.96 -22.24
CA ASP A 69 3.16 -28.58 -23.23
C ASP A 69 1.75 -28.86 -22.63
N ASP A 70 1.66 -29.11 -21.32
CA ASP A 70 0.39 -29.34 -20.61
C ASP A 70 -0.47 -28.08 -20.43
N ASN A 71 0.12 -26.88 -20.56
CA ASN A 71 -0.59 -25.59 -20.44
C ASN A 71 -0.41 -24.64 -21.64
N ALA A 72 0.25 -25.12 -22.71
CA ALA A 72 0.40 -24.42 -23.98
C ALA A 72 -0.87 -24.49 -24.83
N GLU A 73 -1.68 -25.54 -24.67
CA GLU A 73 -3.00 -25.61 -25.30
C GLU A 73 -3.99 -24.70 -24.57
N VAL A 74 -4.20 -23.52 -25.15
CA VAL A 74 -5.38 -22.71 -24.86
C VAL A 74 -6.60 -23.49 -25.35
N VAL A 75 -7.20 -24.29 -24.47
CA VAL A 75 -8.51 -24.89 -24.73
C VAL A 75 -9.48 -23.75 -25.05
N GLU A 76 -10.21 -23.85 -26.17
CA GLU A 76 -11.28 -22.91 -26.59
C GLU A 76 -12.48 -22.86 -25.60
N GLU A 77 -12.28 -23.24 -24.33
CA GLU A 77 -13.26 -23.22 -23.24
C GLU A 77 -13.52 -21.79 -22.71
N TRP A 78 -13.16 -20.77 -23.47
CA TRP A 78 -13.58 -19.39 -23.22
C TRP A 78 -14.63 -18.93 -24.23
N ASN A 79 -15.49 -19.84 -24.71
CA ASN A 79 -16.74 -19.42 -25.31
C ASN A 79 -17.70 -18.94 -24.21
N VAL A 80 -17.38 -17.79 -23.61
CA VAL A 80 -18.21 -17.11 -22.64
C VAL A 80 -19.37 -16.47 -23.40
N VAL A 81 -20.35 -17.29 -23.75
CA VAL A 81 -21.64 -16.79 -24.25
C VAL A 81 -22.26 -16.02 -23.08
N ALA A 82 -22.36 -14.70 -23.23
CA ALA A 82 -23.03 -13.85 -22.25
C ALA A 82 -24.46 -14.34 -22.06
N SER A 83 -24.71 -15.10 -21.00
CA SER A 83 -26.01 -15.74 -20.75
C SER A 83 -27.09 -14.74 -20.33
N SER A 84 -26.69 -13.51 -20.00
CA SER A 84 -27.57 -12.43 -19.61
C SER A 84 -27.35 -11.18 -20.48
N ALA A 85 -28.44 -10.56 -20.92
CA ALA A 85 -28.40 -9.16 -21.31
C ALA A 85 -27.94 -8.35 -20.09
N GLY A 86 -26.79 -7.69 -20.18
CA GLY A 86 -26.30 -6.84 -19.09
C GLY A 86 -27.36 -5.82 -18.68
N HIS A 87 -27.53 -5.60 -17.38
CA HIS A 87 -28.46 -4.60 -16.86
C HIS A 87 -27.67 -3.38 -16.42
N ARG A 88 -28.22 -2.18 -16.66
CA ARG A 88 -27.63 -0.93 -16.17
C ARG A 88 -27.58 -0.99 -14.65
N ALA A 89 -26.38 -0.99 -14.08
CA ALA A 89 -26.20 -0.86 -12.65
C ALA A 89 -26.91 0.42 -12.16
N PRO A 90 -27.54 0.40 -10.98
CA PRO A 90 -28.15 1.59 -10.40
C PRO A 90 -27.10 2.70 -10.34
N ARG A 91 -27.47 3.88 -10.83
CA ARG A 91 -26.61 5.05 -10.73
C ARG A 91 -26.63 5.46 -9.26
N VAL A 92 -25.51 5.25 -8.57
CA VAL A 92 -25.25 5.96 -7.31
C VAL A 92 -25.18 7.44 -7.66
N GLU A 93 -25.91 8.26 -6.91
CA GLU A 93 -25.76 9.71 -7.02
C GLU A 93 -24.38 10.08 -6.52
N ASP A 94 -23.71 10.98 -7.25
CA ASP A 94 -22.44 11.53 -6.82
C ASP A 94 -22.70 12.25 -5.48
N GLU A 95 -21.88 11.99 -4.46
CA GLU A 95 -21.99 12.70 -3.19
C GLU A 95 -21.84 14.21 -3.44
N GLU A 96 -22.95 14.96 -3.33
CA GLU A 96 -23.00 16.39 -3.66
C GLU A 96 -21.98 17.23 -2.85
N ASN A 97 -21.46 16.67 -1.75
CA ASN A 97 -20.54 17.30 -0.82
C ASN A 97 -19.09 16.79 -0.91
N VAL A 98 -18.71 15.96 -1.90
CA VAL A 98 -17.31 15.50 -2.03
C VAL A 98 -16.32 16.66 -2.01
N GLY A 99 -16.65 17.76 -2.71
CA GLY A 99 -15.80 18.95 -2.73
C GLY A 99 -15.63 19.61 -1.37
N GLU A 100 -16.68 19.66 -0.55
CA GLU A 100 -16.65 20.24 0.80
C GLU A 100 -15.80 19.37 1.73
N HIS A 101 -16.00 18.04 1.68
CA HIS A 101 -15.20 17.08 2.45
C HIS A 101 -13.71 17.14 2.10
N LEU A 102 -13.37 17.27 0.81
CA LEU A 102 -11.98 17.41 0.37
C LEU A 102 -11.32 18.68 0.93
N VAL A 103 -12.07 19.79 1.01
CA VAL A 103 -11.56 21.03 1.58
C VAL A 103 -11.37 20.90 3.09
N GLU A 104 -12.35 20.33 3.79
CA GLU A 104 -12.26 20.10 5.25
C GLU A 104 -11.10 19.16 5.62
N ASP A 105 -10.97 18.05 4.90
CA ASP A 105 -9.88 17.10 5.04
C ASP A 105 -8.51 17.77 4.84
N GLY A 106 -8.37 18.59 3.79
CA GLY A 106 -7.13 19.30 3.50
C GLY A 106 -6.75 20.32 4.58
N ILE A 107 -7.72 21.01 5.17
CA ILE A 107 -7.48 21.93 6.29
C ILE A 107 -7.01 21.17 7.53
N GLN A 108 -7.68 20.08 7.86
CA GLN A 108 -7.32 19.25 9.02
C GLN A 108 -5.90 18.67 8.87
N GLU A 109 -5.56 18.20 7.67
CA GLU A 109 -4.22 17.67 7.38
C GLU A 109 -3.14 18.75 7.50
N ALA A 110 -3.34 19.93 6.91
CA ALA A 110 -2.39 21.03 7.01
C ALA A 110 -2.16 21.47 8.47
N ALA A 111 -3.21 21.49 9.29
CA ALA A 111 -3.10 21.80 10.71
C ALA A 111 -2.32 20.72 11.47
N HIS A 112 -2.56 19.45 11.16
CA HIS A 112 -1.80 18.34 11.73
C HIS A 112 -0.31 18.44 11.41
N ASP A 113 0.04 18.70 10.15
CA ASP A 113 1.43 18.81 9.72
C ASP A 113 2.15 19.96 10.40
N GLN A 114 1.50 21.12 10.55
CA GLN A 114 2.05 22.24 11.31
C GLN A 114 2.36 21.88 12.76
N MET A 115 1.47 21.13 13.43
CA MET A 115 1.71 20.68 14.80
C MET A 115 2.89 19.71 14.90
N VAL A 116 3.00 18.78 13.95
CA VAL A 116 4.11 17.81 13.91
C VAL A 116 5.44 18.51 13.68
N GLU A 117 5.51 19.44 12.72
CA GLU A 117 6.75 20.18 12.43
C GLU A 117 7.15 21.09 13.59
N ALA A 118 6.21 21.82 14.20
CA ALA A 118 6.50 22.63 15.38
C ALA A 118 7.09 21.77 16.52
N ARG A 119 6.56 20.56 16.74
CA ARG A 119 7.09 19.65 17.76
C ARG A 119 8.49 19.12 17.44
N LYS A 120 8.81 18.88 16.16
CA LYS A 120 10.15 18.47 15.72
C LYS A 120 11.16 19.60 15.92
N GLU A 121 10.80 20.82 15.53
CA GLU A 121 11.65 22.01 15.69
C GLU A 121 11.98 22.30 17.16
N GLU A 122 11.04 22.07 18.08
CA GLU A 122 11.29 22.16 19.53
C GLU A 122 12.36 21.15 19.99
N LEU A 123 12.24 19.89 19.56
CA LEU A 123 13.16 18.82 19.96
C LEU A 123 14.57 19.02 19.38
N GLU A 124 14.69 19.59 18.18
CA GLU A 124 15.97 19.94 17.57
C GLU A 124 16.66 21.13 18.25
N GLN A 125 15.91 22.04 18.89
CA GLN A 125 16.45 23.17 19.64
C GLN A 125 16.86 22.82 21.09
N GLU A 126 16.32 21.73 21.64
CA GLU A 126 16.61 21.24 22.99
C GLU A 126 17.77 20.22 23.07
N GLY A 127 18.26 19.71 21.93
CA GLY A 127 19.38 18.77 21.83
C GLY A 127 20.73 19.43 21.59
#